data_AF-A0A183DA22-F1
#
_entry.id   AF-A0A183DA22-F1
#
_cell.length_a   1.000
_cell.length_b   1.000
_cell.length_c   1.000
_cell.angle_alpha   90.00
_cell.angle_beta   90.00
_cell.angle_gamma   90.00
#
_symmetry.space_group_name_H-M   'P 1'
#
loop_
_entity.id
_entity.type
_entity.pdbx_description
1 polymer ?
#
loop_
_entity_poly.entity_id
_entity_poly.type
_entity_poly.pdbx_seq_one_letter_code
_entity_poly.pdbx_strand_id
1 'polypeptide(L)'
;LRRKLYEFYVAPITTFWAWTILFCIFLGCFAYTLLIRTPVRPTWLEWFVFAYVVAFALEHLRKFMMSEPESIAQKVKYFFNIMWNILTTVAIVTYFIGFGLRLDAEHASIRAAGRVILACNSVFWSIKLLDFVSVHPRMGPYITMAGKMIQNMTYIIVLLFVSMMAFGLARQSITYPDESWHWLLLRNVLYKPYFMLYGEVYAGEIDTCGDGGLSYGSCTF
;
A
#
# COMPACT_ATOMS: atom_id res chain seq x y z
N LEU A 1 -36.03 21.91 20.32
CA LEU A 1 -35.64 20.75 19.49
C LEU A 1 -34.51 21.10 18.50
N ARG A 2 -34.70 22.07 17.58
CA ARG A 2 -33.69 22.48 16.58
C ARG A 2 -32.30 22.80 17.15
N ARG A 3 -32.24 23.56 18.26
CA ARG A 3 -30.97 23.89 18.95
C ARG A 3 -30.24 22.65 19.49
N LYS A 4 -30.97 21.70 20.11
CA LYS A 4 -30.39 20.45 20.63
C LYS A 4 -29.84 19.56 19.51
N LEU A 5 -30.52 19.53 18.35
CA LEU A 5 -30.01 18.82 17.17
C LEU A 5 -28.75 19.47 16.61
N TYR A 6 -28.71 20.81 16.54
CA TYR A 6 -27.52 21.54 16.11
C TYR A 6 -26.33 21.28 17.05
N GLU A 7 -26.53 21.42 18.36
CA GLU A 7 -25.51 21.13 19.38
C GLU A 7 -25.02 19.67 19.29
N PHE A 8 -25.90 18.72 18.95
CA PHE A 8 -25.52 17.32 18.74
C PHE A 8 -24.65 17.11 17.50
N TYR A 9 -24.98 17.69 16.34
CA TYR A 9 -24.21 17.51 15.10
C TYR A 9 -22.88 18.28 15.07
N VAL A 10 -22.74 19.34 15.88
CA VAL A 10 -21.48 20.09 16.02
C VAL A 10 -20.50 19.43 17.00
N ALA A 11 -20.97 18.46 17.80
CA ALA A 11 -20.12 17.80 18.78
C ALA A 11 -18.95 17.04 18.12
N PRO A 12 -17.73 17.07 18.72
CA PRO A 12 -16.55 16.39 18.16
C PRO A 12 -16.72 14.87 17.99
N ILE A 13 -17.49 14.23 18.87
CA ILE A 13 -17.71 12.78 18.86
C ILE A 13 -18.61 12.39 17.68
N THR A 14 -19.72 13.10 17.48
CA THR A 14 -20.68 12.79 16.42
C THR A 14 -20.09 13.07 15.05
N THR A 15 -19.35 14.19 14.91
CA THR A 15 -18.61 14.50 13.70
C THR A 15 -17.56 13.42 13.40
N PHE A 16 -16.77 13.00 14.39
CA PHE A 16 -15.80 11.90 14.23
C PHE A 16 -16.47 10.63 13.67
N TRP A 17 -17.54 10.15 14.31
CA TRP A 17 -18.25 8.95 13.85
C TRP A 17 -18.86 9.12 12.46
N ALA A 18 -19.38 10.29 12.12
CA ALA A 18 -19.89 10.58 10.78
C ALA A 18 -18.77 10.47 9.73
N TRP A 19 -17.60 11.05 10.00
CA TRP A 19 -16.43 10.95 9.12
C TRP A 19 -15.94 9.49 8.98
N THR A 20 -15.87 8.74 10.08
CA THR A 20 -15.44 7.34 10.07
C THR A 20 -16.42 6.44 9.32
N ILE A 21 -17.73 6.56 9.57
CA ILE A 21 -18.75 5.77 8.86
C ILE A 21 -18.71 6.06 7.36
N LEU A 22 -18.63 7.35 6.98
CA LEU A 22 -18.54 7.74 5.58
C LEU A 22 -17.26 7.21 4.92
N PHE A 23 -16.13 7.20 5.65
CA PHE A 23 -14.88 6.61 5.20
C PHE A 23 -14.98 5.08 5.01
N CYS A 24 -15.63 4.36 5.92
CA CYS A 24 -15.88 2.93 5.76
C CYS A 24 -16.77 2.62 4.55
N ILE A 25 -17.80 3.44 4.30
CA ILE A 25 -18.65 3.33 3.09
C ILE A 25 -17.80 3.55 1.84
N PHE A 26 -16.96 4.59 1.83
CA PHE A 26 -16.01 4.85 0.74
C PHE A 26 -15.10 3.64 0.48
N LEU A 27 -14.49 3.05 1.51
CA LEU A 27 -13.63 1.87 1.37
C LEU A 27 -14.40 0.68 0.79
N GLY A 28 -15.62 0.44 1.26
CA GLY A 28 -16.49 -0.61 0.73
C GLY A 28 -16.84 -0.41 -0.74
N CYS A 29 -17.25 0.81 -1.13
CA CYS A 29 -17.50 1.17 -2.52
C CYS A 29 -16.24 1.03 -3.37
N PHE A 30 -15.09 1.49 -2.88
CA PHE A 30 -13.83 1.43 -3.62
C PHE A 30 -13.38 -0.02 -3.83
N ALA A 31 -13.45 -0.86 -2.79
CA ALA A 31 -13.17 -2.29 -2.89
C ALA A 31 -14.10 -2.98 -3.91
N TYR A 32 -15.40 -2.68 -3.88
CA TYR A 32 -16.36 -3.19 -4.85
C TYR A 32 -15.98 -2.82 -6.29
N THR A 33 -15.62 -1.56 -6.54
CA THR A 33 -15.21 -1.09 -7.88
C THR A 33 -13.94 -1.76 -8.41
N LEU A 34 -13.02 -2.14 -7.51
CA LEU A 34 -11.77 -2.82 -7.90
C LEU A 34 -11.96 -4.32 -8.13
N LEU A 35 -12.80 -4.96 -7.33
CA LEU A 35 -13.02 -6.40 -7.36
C LEU A 35 -13.84 -6.84 -8.58
N ILE A 36 -14.80 -6.01 -9.00
CA ILE A 36 -15.66 -6.30 -10.14
C ILE A 36 -14.97 -5.92 -11.45
N ARG A 37 -15.39 -6.58 -12.53
CA ARG A 37 -14.93 -6.29 -13.89
C ARG A 37 -15.15 -4.81 -14.21
N THR A 38 -14.06 -4.07 -14.40
CA THR A 38 -14.07 -2.66 -14.79
C THR A 38 -14.67 -2.49 -16.19
N PRO A 39 -15.83 -1.81 -16.33
CA PRO A 39 -16.43 -1.53 -17.62
C PRO A 39 -15.66 -0.41 -18.35
N VAL A 40 -15.86 -0.30 -19.66
CA VAL A 40 -15.18 0.72 -20.49
C VAL A 40 -15.50 2.13 -19.99
N ARG A 41 -16.79 2.41 -19.73
CA ARG A 41 -17.24 3.69 -19.18
C ARG A 41 -17.29 3.65 -17.65
N PRO A 42 -16.95 4.74 -16.95
CA PRO A 42 -17.02 4.78 -15.50
C PRO A 42 -18.44 4.56 -14.99
N THR A 43 -18.57 3.75 -13.94
CA THR A 43 -19.87 3.51 -13.30
C THR A 43 -20.23 4.67 -12.38
N TRP A 44 -21.51 4.79 -12.03
CA TRP A 44 -21.97 5.78 -11.05
C TRP A 44 -21.27 5.62 -9.68
N LEU A 45 -20.90 4.38 -9.30
CA LEU A 45 -20.11 4.11 -8.09
C LEU A 45 -18.68 4.65 -8.20
N GLU A 46 -18.02 4.49 -9.35
CA GLU A 46 -16.70 5.08 -9.57
C GLU A 46 -16.74 6.61 -9.46
N TRP A 47 -17.80 7.25 -9.97
CA TRP A 47 -18.03 8.69 -9.82
C TRP A 47 -18.27 9.09 -8.36
N PHE A 48 -19.01 8.29 -7.59
CA PHE A 48 -19.20 8.53 -6.16
C PHE A 48 -17.88 8.45 -5.38
N VAL A 49 -17.06 7.43 -5.64
CA VAL A 49 -15.71 7.28 -5.04
C VAL A 49 -14.83 8.46 -5.44
N PHE A 50 -14.84 8.87 -6.71
CA PHE A 50 -14.11 10.04 -7.18
C PHE A 50 -14.54 11.32 -6.45
N ALA A 51 -15.85 11.58 -6.34
CA ALA A 51 -16.37 12.73 -5.62
C ALA A 51 -15.96 12.73 -4.14
N TYR A 52 -15.95 11.56 -3.50
CA TYR A 52 -15.47 11.42 -2.13
C TYR A 52 -13.98 11.79 -2.02
N VAL A 53 -13.11 11.28 -2.90
CA VAL A 53 -11.68 11.60 -2.88
C VAL A 53 -11.44 13.08 -3.15
N VAL A 54 -12.21 13.71 -4.05
CA VAL A 54 -12.14 15.16 -4.28
C VAL A 54 -12.52 15.93 -3.02
N ALA A 55 -13.64 15.60 -2.37
CA ALA A 55 -14.05 16.25 -1.13
C ALA A 55 -13.01 16.07 -0.02
N PHE A 56 -12.45 14.86 0.11
CA PHE A 56 -11.40 14.56 1.07
C PHE A 56 -10.10 15.33 0.75
N ALA A 57 -9.75 15.48 -0.52
CA ALA A 57 -8.59 16.25 -0.96
C ALA A 57 -8.74 17.75 -0.65
N LEU A 58 -9.94 18.31 -0.84
CA LEU A 58 -10.24 19.70 -0.46
C LEU A 58 -10.14 19.89 1.05
N GLU A 59 -10.64 18.96 1.86
CA GLU A 59 -10.48 19.01 3.32
C GLU A 59 -9.02 18.89 3.74
N HIS A 60 -8.23 18.04 3.07
CA HIS A 60 -6.80 17.92 3.30
C HIS A 60 -6.04 19.19 2.92
N LEU A 61 -6.41 19.82 1.80
CA LEU A 61 -5.87 21.11 1.38
C LEU A 61 -6.26 22.22 2.37
N ARG A 62 -7.50 22.23 2.88
CA ARG A 62 -7.94 23.15 3.94
C ARG A 62 -7.07 22.99 5.20
N LYS A 63 -6.81 21.75 5.62
CA LYS A 63 -5.93 21.44 6.76
C LYS A 63 -4.50 21.94 6.52
N PHE A 64 -3.97 21.74 5.32
CA PHE A 64 -2.67 22.28 4.92
C PHE A 64 -2.64 23.82 4.96
N MET A 65 -3.69 24.48 4.48
CA MET A 65 -3.78 25.94 4.49
C MET A 65 -3.99 26.54 5.89
N MET A 66 -4.53 25.79 6.85
CA MET A 66 -4.76 26.26 8.22
C MET A 66 -3.60 25.96 9.19
N SER A 67 -2.52 25.30 8.75
CA SER A 67 -1.41 24.98 9.66
C SER A 67 -0.63 26.22 10.09
N GLU A 68 -0.02 26.16 11.28
CA GLU A 68 0.52 27.29 12.05
C GLU A 68 1.55 28.20 11.35
N PRO A 69 2.50 27.72 10.50
CA PRO A 69 3.50 28.60 9.91
C PRO A 69 2.93 29.56 8.85
N GLU A 70 3.29 30.84 8.93
CA GLU A 70 2.89 31.86 7.95
C GLU A 70 3.64 31.72 6.61
N SER A 71 4.91 31.30 6.66
CA SER A 71 5.71 31.06 5.45
C SER A 71 5.37 29.70 4.80
N ILE A 72 5.06 29.71 3.50
CA ILE A 72 4.66 28.52 2.73
C ILE A 72 5.72 27.41 2.81
N ALA A 73 7.01 27.76 2.74
CA ALA A 73 8.09 26.76 2.80
C ALA A 73 8.17 26.05 4.16
N GLN A 74 8.00 26.82 5.25
CA GLN A 74 7.96 26.27 6.61
C GLN A 74 6.69 25.43 6.82
N LYS A 75 5.57 25.85 6.22
CA LYS A 75 4.30 25.15 6.23
C LYS A 75 4.39 23.77 5.62
N VAL A 76 4.99 23.66 4.43
CA VAL A 76 5.27 22.39 3.75
C VAL A 76 6.15 21.51 4.65
N LYS A 77 7.28 22.03 5.13
CA LYS A 77 8.20 21.25 5.97
C LYS A 77 7.53 20.73 7.24
N TYR A 78 6.71 21.55 7.90
CA TYR A 78 5.98 21.16 9.11
C TYR A 78 4.90 20.12 8.80
N PHE A 79 4.06 20.37 7.80
CA PHE A 79 2.93 19.50 7.47
C PHE A 79 3.37 18.10 7.04
N PHE A 80 4.44 18.01 6.23
CA PHE A 80 5.00 16.75 5.76
C PHE A 80 6.00 16.11 6.73
N ASN A 81 6.20 16.66 7.94
CA ASN A 81 6.92 15.92 8.99
C ASN A 81 6.03 14.82 9.58
N ILE A 82 4.71 15.03 9.57
CA ILE A 82 3.74 14.07 10.09
C ILE A 82 3.54 12.94 9.08
N MET A 83 3.94 11.72 9.42
CA MET A 83 3.87 10.55 8.54
C MET A 83 2.46 10.29 7.97
N TRP A 84 1.41 10.48 8.78
CA TRP A 84 0.02 10.35 8.33
C TRP A 84 -0.36 11.35 7.23
N ASN A 85 0.18 12.57 7.28
CA ASN A 85 -0.08 13.59 6.27
C ASN A 85 0.63 13.26 4.96
N ILE A 86 1.88 12.78 5.03
CA ILE A 86 2.61 12.29 3.85
C ILE A 86 1.81 11.16 3.18
N LEU A 87 1.45 10.14 3.96
CA LEU A 87 0.72 8.98 3.44
C LEU A 87 -0.61 9.39 2.79
N THR A 88 -1.33 10.33 3.43
CA THR A 88 -2.59 10.86 2.91
C THR A 88 -2.38 11.61 1.59
N THR A 89 -1.36 12.46 1.50
CA THR A 89 -1.03 13.17 0.25
C THR A 89 -0.66 12.19 -0.87
N VAL A 90 0.14 11.17 -0.57
CA VAL A 90 0.50 10.11 -1.53
C VAL A 90 -0.76 9.37 -1.99
N ALA A 91 -1.67 9.02 -1.08
CA ALA A 91 -2.94 8.37 -1.41
C ALA A 91 -3.80 9.22 -2.37
N ILE A 92 -3.92 10.52 -2.11
CA ILE A 92 -4.72 11.43 -2.95
C ILE A 92 -4.09 11.58 -4.34
N VAL A 93 -2.79 11.88 -4.41
CA VAL A 93 -2.09 12.13 -5.69
C VAL A 93 -2.10 10.88 -6.56
N THR A 94 -1.76 9.72 -6.00
CA THR A 94 -1.75 8.46 -6.74
C THR A 94 -3.16 8.03 -7.18
N TYR A 95 -4.20 8.36 -6.41
CA TYR A 95 -5.59 8.14 -6.83
C TYR A 95 -5.95 8.96 -8.06
N PHE A 96 -5.63 10.27 -8.08
CA PHE A 96 -5.92 11.12 -9.24
C PHE A 96 -5.18 10.65 -10.49
N ILE A 97 -3.93 10.23 -10.36
CA ILE A 97 -3.17 9.64 -11.48
C ILE A 97 -3.86 8.34 -11.96
N GLY A 98 -4.17 7.42 -11.06
CA GLY A 98 -4.82 6.15 -11.40
C GLY A 98 -6.20 6.33 -12.04
N PHE A 99 -7.00 7.26 -11.51
CA PHE A 99 -8.33 7.58 -12.04
C PHE A 99 -8.24 8.31 -13.39
N GLY A 100 -7.25 9.21 -13.57
CA GLY A 100 -6.99 9.88 -14.84
C GLY A 100 -6.68 8.89 -15.96
N LEU A 101 -5.78 7.92 -15.71
CA LEU A 101 -5.49 6.85 -16.67
C LEU A 101 -6.67 5.89 -16.88
N ARG A 102 -7.53 5.73 -15.88
CA ARG A 102 -8.76 4.91 -15.96
C ARG A 102 -9.85 5.52 -16.85
N LEU A 103 -9.86 6.85 -17.02
CA LEU A 103 -10.79 7.57 -17.89
C LEU A 103 -10.45 7.43 -19.38
N ASP A 104 -9.24 7.01 -19.73
CA ASP A 104 -8.85 6.79 -21.12
C ASP A 104 -9.72 5.68 -21.75
N ALA A 105 -10.57 6.09 -22.69
CA ALA A 105 -11.51 5.22 -23.37
C ALA A 105 -10.90 4.52 -24.59
N GLU A 106 -9.80 5.04 -25.15
CA GLU A 106 -9.24 4.60 -26.41
C GLU A 106 -8.19 3.49 -26.20
N HIS A 107 -7.34 3.62 -25.19
CA HIS A 107 -6.22 2.70 -24.98
C HIS A 107 -6.51 1.67 -23.88
N ALA A 108 -6.67 0.40 -24.27
CA ALA A 108 -6.91 -0.70 -23.34
C ALA A 108 -5.75 -0.92 -22.34
N SER A 109 -4.50 -0.74 -22.79
CA SER A 109 -3.29 -0.87 -21.97
C SER A 109 -3.20 0.20 -20.87
N ILE A 110 -3.50 1.46 -21.22
CA ILE A 110 -3.49 2.60 -20.28
C ILE A 110 -4.56 2.42 -19.21
N ARG A 111 -5.76 1.97 -19.60
CA ARG A 111 -6.84 1.66 -18.66
C ARG A 111 -6.47 0.54 -17.69
N ALA A 112 -5.78 -0.50 -18.17
CA ALA A 112 -5.30 -1.58 -17.33
C ALA A 112 -4.25 -1.08 -16.33
N ALA A 113 -3.32 -0.21 -16.77
CA ALA A 113 -2.37 0.44 -15.88
C ALA A 113 -3.07 1.30 -14.82
N GLY A 114 -4.08 2.09 -15.20
CA GLY A 114 -4.92 2.85 -14.26
C GLY A 114 -5.57 1.97 -13.20
N ARG A 115 -6.11 0.80 -13.59
CA ARG A 115 -6.66 -0.17 -12.64
C ARG A 115 -5.60 -0.71 -11.67
N VAL A 116 -4.40 -1.03 -12.15
CA VAL A 116 -3.30 -1.50 -11.29
C VAL A 116 -2.89 -0.42 -10.29
N ILE A 117 -2.77 0.84 -10.73
CA ILE A 117 -2.45 1.96 -9.84
C ILE A 117 -3.56 2.15 -8.79
N LEU A 118 -4.83 2.08 -9.18
CA LEU A 118 -5.95 2.17 -8.23
C LEU A 118 -5.98 0.99 -7.25
N ALA A 119 -5.60 -0.22 -7.68
CA ALA A 119 -5.48 -1.38 -6.81
C ALA A 119 -4.31 -1.23 -5.81
N CYS A 120 -3.15 -0.70 -6.23
CA CYS A 120 -2.09 -0.35 -5.29
C CYS A 120 -2.54 0.78 -4.34
N ASN A 121 -3.29 1.75 -4.85
CA ASN A 121 -3.79 2.88 -4.08
C ASN A 121 -4.76 2.46 -2.96
N SER A 122 -5.53 1.38 -3.12
CA SER A 122 -6.41 0.87 -2.05
C SER A 122 -5.66 0.44 -0.79
N VAL A 123 -4.38 0.11 -0.89
CA VAL A 123 -3.52 -0.15 0.27
C VAL A 123 -3.35 1.12 1.09
N PHE A 124 -3.11 2.28 0.47
CA PHE A 124 -2.93 3.54 1.20
C PHE A 124 -4.20 3.97 1.92
N TRP A 125 -5.37 3.83 1.29
CA TRP A 125 -6.65 4.10 1.95
C TRP A 125 -6.95 3.11 3.08
N SER A 126 -6.59 1.84 2.92
CA SER A 126 -6.68 0.85 3.99
C SER A 126 -5.77 1.19 5.18
N ILE A 127 -4.52 1.63 4.93
CA ILE A 127 -3.63 2.09 6.01
C ILE A 127 -4.19 3.35 6.67
N LYS A 128 -4.82 4.27 5.92
CA LYS A 128 -5.47 5.46 6.48
C LYS A 128 -6.60 5.11 7.46
N LEU A 129 -7.25 3.95 7.33
CA LEU A 129 -8.21 3.48 8.33
C LEU A 129 -7.59 3.34 9.72
N LEU A 130 -6.31 2.95 9.80
CA LEU A 130 -5.59 2.83 11.06
C LEU A 130 -5.45 4.20 11.77
N ASP A 131 -5.41 5.30 11.04
CA ASP A 131 -5.40 6.66 11.61
C ASP A 131 -6.71 6.93 12.39
N PHE A 132 -7.86 6.56 11.83
CA PHE A 132 -9.15 6.65 12.52
C PHE A 132 -9.21 5.71 13.74
N VAL A 133 -8.72 4.47 13.59
CA VAL A 133 -8.68 3.49 14.69
C VAL A 133 -7.75 3.95 15.82
N SER A 134 -6.73 4.74 15.51
CA SER A 134 -5.75 5.23 16.49
C SER A 134 -6.37 6.14 17.57
N VAL A 135 -7.54 6.73 17.29
CA VAL A 135 -8.29 7.55 18.26
C VAL A 135 -8.88 6.69 19.39
N HIS A 136 -9.06 5.39 19.16
CA HIS A 136 -9.62 4.50 20.18
C HIS A 136 -8.61 4.30 21.34
N PRO A 137 -9.02 4.47 22.63
CA PRO A 137 -8.11 4.48 23.77
C PRO A 137 -7.22 3.25 23.91
N ARG A 138 -7.73 2.07 23.51
CA ARG A 138 -6.97 0.83 23.57
C ARG A 138 -6.12 0.58 22.33
N MET A 139 -6.58 0.97 21.14
CA MET A 139 -5.93 0.60 19.87
C MET A 139 -4.83 1.59 19.47
N GLY A 140 -4.99 2.87 19.80
CA GLY A 140 -4.00 3.91 19.54
C GLY A 140 -2.59 3.60 20.04
N PRO A 141 -2.43 3.18 21.31
CA PRO A 141 -1.13 2.75 21.83
C PRO A 141 -0.50 1.61 21.02
N TYR A 142 -1.27 0.60 20.62
CA TYR A 142 -0.73 -0.51 19.81
C TYR A 142 -0.25 -0.06 18.43
N ILE A 143 -1.02 0.80 17.75
CA ILE A 143 -0.64 1.32 16.42
C ILE A 143 0.63 2.18 16.51
N THR A 144 0.72 3.05 17.52
CA THR A 144 1.91 3.90 17.73
C THR A 144 3.14 3.08 18.15
N MET A 145 2.96 2.05 18.98
CA MET A 145 4.03 1.11 19.35
C MET A 145 4.52 0.33 18.13
N ALA A 146 3.62 -0.19 17.28
CA ALA A 146 3.98 -0.91 16.06
C ALA A 146 4.81 -0.02 15.11
N GLY A 147 4.41 1.24 14.91
CA GLY A 147 5.16 2.19 14.09
C GLY A 147 6.58 2.46 14.61
N LYS A 148 6.74 2.62 15.93
CA LYS A 148 8.05 2.82 16.57
C LYS A 148 8.90 1.54 16.53
N MET A 149 8.28 0.38 16.68
CA MET A 149 8.97 -0.92 16.64
C MET A 149 9.60 -1.18 15.27
N ILE A 150 8.89 -0.85 14.18
CA ILE A 150 9.43 -0.99 12.81
C ILE A 150 10.73 -0.18 12.65
N GLN A 151 10.76 1.07 13.12
CA GLN A 151 11.96 1.90 13.05
C GLN A 151 13.13 1.29 13.84
N ASN A 152 12.87 0.79 15.05
CA ASN A 152 13.89 0.17 15.89
C ASN A 152 14.43 -1.15 15.30
N MET A 153 13.61 -1.89 14.55
CA MET A 153 13.99 -3.17 13.94
C MET A 153 14.68 -3.03 12.57
N THR A 154 14.81 -1.81 12.03
CA THR A 154 15.41 -1.57 10.70
C THR A 154 16.80 -2.19 10.56
N TYR A 155 17.64 -2.13 11.60
CA TYR A 155 18.98 -2.71 11.57
C TYR A 155 18.97 -4.24 11.42
N ILE A 156 18.04 -4.92 12.08
CA ILE A 156 17.88 -6.38 11.96
C ILE A 156 17.42 -6.75 10.56
N ILE A 157 16.51 -5.97 9.97
CA ILE A 157 16.04 -6.17 8.59
C ILE A 157 17.21 -6.00 7.59
N VAL A 158 18.11 -5.04 7.82
CA VAL A 158 19.30 -4.85 6.98
C VAL A 158 20.25 -6.06 7.10
N LEU A 159 20.52 -6.55 8.32
CA LEU A 159 21.36 -7.73 8.51
C LEU A 159 20.76 -8.97 7.83
N LEU A 160 19.44 -9.16 7.96
CA LEU A 160 18.71 -10.23 7.29
C LEU A 160 18.79 -10.10 5.76
N PHE A 161 18.68 -8.89 5.22
CA PHE A 161 18.79 -8.66 3.78
C PHE A 161 20.18 -9.04 3.26
N VAL A 162 21.25 -8.66 3.98
CA VAL A 162 22.64 -8.99 3.60
C VAL A 162 22.85 -10.51 3.59
N SER A 163 22.43 -11.21 4.64
CA SER A 163 22.59 -12.68 4.70
C SER A 163 21.74 -13.39 3.64
N MET A 164 20.50 -12.94 3.42
CA MET A 164 19.59 -13.45 2.39
C MET A 164 20.17 -13.26 0.99
N MET A 165 20.75 -12.09 0.69
CA MET A 165 21.38 -11.80 -0.60
C MET A 165 22.62 -12.67 -0.83
N ALA A 166 23.47 -12.87 0.19
CA ALA A 166 24.65 -13.72 0.09
C ALA A 166 24.29 -15.19 -0.21
N PHE A 167 23.32 -15.74 0.51
CA PHE A 167 22.82 -17.10 0.27
C PHE A 167 22.13 -17.24 -1.08
N GLY A 168 21.25 -16.29 -1.42
CA GLY A 168 20.52 -16.27 -2.68
C GLY A 168 21.42 -16.20 -3.91
N LEU A 169 22.49 -15.38 -3.83
CA LEU A 169 23.47 -15.25 -4.91
C LEU A 169 24.21 -16.56 -5.13
N ALA A 170 24.77 -17.15 -4.06
CA ALA A 170 25.49 -18.42 -4.15
C ALA A 170 24.60 -19.55 -4.70
N ARG A 171 23.35 -19.61 -4.24
CA ARG A 171 22.37 -20.58 -4.75
C ARG A 171 22.10 -20.40 -6.24
N GLN A 172 21.78 -19.17 -6.68
CA GLN A 172 21.43 -18.93 -8.07
C GLN A 172 22.62 -19.18 -9.01
N SER A 173 23.84 -18.81 -8.61
CA SER A 173 25.04 -19.00 -9.45
C SER A 173 25.48 -20.46 -9.57
N ILE A 174 25.29 -21.26 -8.52
CA ILE A 174 25.67 -22.68 -8.53
C ILE A 174 24.60 -23.52 -9.24
N THR A 175 23.32 -23.27 -8.96
CA THR A 175 22.23 -24.09 -9.54
C THR A 175 21.99 -23.79 -11.03
N TYR A 176 22.26 -22.56 -11.48
CA TYR A 176 22.02 -22.14 -12.86
C TYR A 176 23.26 -21.43 -13.44
N PRO A 177 24.32 -22.17 -13.82
CA PRO A 177 25.58 -21.59 -14.29
C PRO A 177 25.46 -20.89 -15.66
N ASP A 178 24.60 -21.40 -16.55
CA ASP A 178 24.50 -20.95 -17.96
C ASP A 178 23.29 -20.02 -18.22
N GLU A 179 23.03 -19.07 -17.34
CA GLU A 179 21.94 -18.10 -17.49
C GLU A 179 22.39 -16.79 -18.15
N SER A 180 21.55 -16.27 -19.06
CA SER A 180 21.79 -14.97 -19.71
C SER A 180 21.25 -13.80 -18.87
N TRP A 181 21.77 -12.58 -19.11
CA TRP A 181 21.32 -11.41 -18.35
C TRP A 181 19.85 -11.05 -18.63
N HIS A 182 19.03 -11.10 -17.58
CA HIS A 182 17.65 -10.60 -17.57
C HIS A 182 17.24 -10.12 -16.18
N TRP A 183 16.28 -9.21 -16.09
CA TRP A 183 15.79 -8.64 -14.81
C TRP A 183 15.20 -9.68 -13.85
N LEU A 184 14.74 -10.82 -14.38
CA LEU A 184 14.24 -11.93 -13.58
C LEU A 184 15.32 -12.57 -12.71
N LEU A 185 16.60 -12.45 -13.08
CA LEU A 185 17.71 -13.03 -12.33
C LEU A 185 17.82 -12.39 -10.94
N LEU A 186 17.70 -11.06 -10.87
CA LEU A 186 17.71 -10.32 -9.60
C LEU A 186 16.54 -10.72 -8.70
N ARG A 187 15.35 -10.93 -9.27
CA ARG A 187 14.19 -11.44 -8.55
C ARG A 187 14.49 -12.84 -7.99
N ASN A 188 15.01 -13.75 -8.80
CA ASN A 188 15.23 -15.15 -8.42
C ASN A 188 16.23 -15.28 -7.25
N VAL A 189 17.25 -14.42 -7.21
CA VAL A 189 18.23 -14.33 -6.10
C VAL A 189 17.54 -14.08 -4.75
N LEU A 190 16.58 -13.16 -4.68
CA LEU A 190 15.93 -12.80 -3.41
C LEU A 190 14.66 -13.61 -3.13
N TYR A 191 13.96 -14.05 -4.17
CA TYR A 191 12.62 -14.62 -4.06
C TYR A 191 12.57 -15.91 -3.24
N LYS A 192 13.33 -16.96 -3.63
CA LYS A 192 13.25 -18.24 -2.90
C LYS A 192 13.79 -18.14 -1.47
N PRO A 193 14.95 -17.50 -1.20
CA PRO A 193 15.42 -17.29 0.18
C PRO A 193 14.45 -16.53 1.07
N TYR A 194 13.70 -15.57 0.51
CA TYR A 194 12.67 -14.84 1.25
C TYR A 194 11.54 -15.75 1.75
N PHE A 195 11.01 -16.64 0.89
CA PHE A 195 9.96 -17.58 1.31
C PHE A 195 10.45 -18.65 2.28
N MET A 196 11.72 -19.01 2.22
CA MET A 196 12.35 -19.92 3.19
C MET A 196 12.31 -19.37 4.63
N LEU A 197 12.35 -18.04 4.81
CA LEU A 197 12.18 -17.41 6.12
C LEU A 197 10.79 -17.69 6.74
N TYR A 198 9.78 -17.88 5.89
CA TYR A 198 8.40 -18.15 6.29
C TYR A 198 8.04 -19.64 6.30
N GLY A 199 9.03 -20.53 6.15
CA GLY A 199 8.85 -21.97 6.28
C GLY A 199 8.71 -22.74 4.96
N GLU A 200 8.73 -22.06 3.80
CA GLU A 200 8.75 -22.73 2.49
C GLU A 200 10.16 -23.20 2.15
N VAL A 201 10.46 -24.46 2.44
CA VAL A 201 11.83 -25.02 2.34
C VAL A 201 12.19 -25.43 0.91
N TYR A 202 11.23 -25.63 0.01
CA TYR A 202 11.44 -26.16 -1.36
C TYR A 202 12.16 -27.52 -1.38
N ALA A 203 11.73 -28.46 -0.53
CA ALA A 203 12.42 -29.74 -0.31
C ALA A 203 12.70 -30.55 -1.59
N GLY A 204 11.80 -30.52 -2.57
CA GLY A 204 11.99 -31.22 -3.85
C GLY A 204 13.09 -30.64 -4.76
N GLU A 205 13.67 -29.48 -4.41
CA GLU A 205 14.70 -28.80 -5.19
C GLU A 205 16.08 -28.78 -4.50
N ILE A 206 16.20 -29.35 -3.29
CA ILE A 206 17.43 -29.25 -2.46
C ILE A 206 18.48 -30.27 -2.90
N ASP A 207 18.04 -31.40 -3.43
CA ASP A 207 18.90 -32.45 -3.96
C ASP A 207 18.41 -32.86 -5.34
N THR A 208 18.72 -32.03 -6.34
CA THR A 208 18.41 -32.32 -7.74
C THR A 208 19.23 -33.49 -8.29
N CYS A 209 20.21 -34.00 -7.53
CA CYS A 209 21.15 -35.04 -7.94
C CYS A 209 21.02 -36.36 -7.17
N GLY A 210 20.11 -36.45 -6.20
CA GLY A 210 19.93 -37.60 -5.32
C GLY A 210 19.17 -38.79 -5.91
N ASP A 211 19.27 -39.93 -5.21
CA ASP A 211 18.96 -41.30 -5.65
C ASP A 211 17.48 -41.65 -5.97
N GLY A 212 16.58 -40.69 -6.25
CA GLY A 212 15.14 -40.99 -6.26
C GLY A 212 14.17 -40.15 -7.10
N GLY A 213 14.57 -39.31 -8.07
CA GLY A 213 13.54 -38.55 -8.82
C GLY A 213 13.94 -37.75 -10.07
N LEU A 214 13.49 -38.27 -11.23
CA LEU A 214 12.93 -37.63 -12.45
C LEU A 214 13.62 -36.46 -13.20
N SER A 215 14.68 -35.82 -12.69
CA SER A 215 15.44 -34.81 -13.46
C SER A 215 16.85 -35.28 -13.78
N TYR A 216 16.94 -36.34 -14.60
CA TYR A 216 18.18 -36.74 -15.28
C TYR A 216 18.61 -35.63 -16.26
N GLY A 217 19.32 -34.60 -15.78
CA GLY A 217 19.89 -33.59 -16.69
C GLY A 217 20.34 -32.26 -16.09
N SER A 218 20.01 -31.95 -14.82
CA SER A 218 20.36 -30.66 -14.20
C SER A 218 21.47 -30.75 -13.16
N CYS A 219 22.27 -31.80 -13.21
CA CYS A 219 23.45 -31.99 -12.36
C CYS A 219 24.71 -31.84 -13.19
N THR A 220 24.98 -30.61 -13.59
CA THR A 220 26.28 -30.20 -14.11
C THR A 220 27.07 -29.59 -12.96
N PHE A 221 28.10 -30.31 -12.51
CA PHE A 221 29.29 -29.64 -11.99
C PHE A 221 30.09 -29.09 -13.17
#